data_AF-A0A0F9EKZ5-F1
#
_entry.id   AF-A0A0F9EKZ5-F1
#
_cell.length_a   1.000
_cell.length_b   1.000
_cell.length_c   1.000
_cell.angle_alpha   90.00
_cell.angle_beta   90.00
_cell.angle_gamma   90.00
#
_symmetry.space_group_name_H-M   'P 1'
#
loop_
_entity.id
_entity.type
_entity.pdbx_description
1 polymer ?
#
loop_
_entity_poly.entity_id
_entity_poly.type
_entity_poly.pdbx_seq_one_letter_code
_entity_poly.pdbx_strand_id
1 'polypeptide(L)'
;MSSKEDIKLFISEAEDLIQKTEEEIFKLEDKPDDLKPIQELFFTFHTLKGLTAMAGFLNLSKFCHHFESFLENAKKKKIPVRKRTDFIDMLFESLDVLRNILKKVKEGDMSDIEKRFVEDIRDSFESFENEYDISFIQSLTLKEIAEFLKQKQNKSFKIYIRLEETCVFKKVRLFIIFRALNENGKICWTSPAPEALEKTILKNEFEIFFLTEKTKTNISHVIDEIL
;
A
#
# COMPACT_ATOMS: atom_id res chain seq x y z
N MET A 1 -19.00 19.61 9.93
CA MET A 1 -18.59 18.82 11.10
C MET A 1 -19.70 17.83 11.37
N SER A 2 -19.38 16.54 11.44
CA SER A 2 -20.35 15.48 11.76
C SER A 2 -20.83 15.60 13.21
N SER A 3 -22.06 15.16 13.47
CA SER A 3 -22.64 15.28 14.81
C SER A 3 -21.99 14.30 15.79
N LYS A 4 -22.12 14.56 17.09
CA LYS A 4 -21.67 13.61 18.14
C LYS A 4 -22.41 12.28 18.05
N GLU A 5 -23.61 12.26 17.49
CA GLU A 5 -24.41 11.06 17.28
C GLU A 5 -23.85 10.24 16.10
N ASP A 6 -23.48 10.89 14.99
CA ASP A 6 -22.85 10.25 13.84
C ASP A 6 -21.54 9.54 14.22
N ILE A 7 -20.71 10.19 15.05
CA ILE A 7 -19.46 9.61 15.53
C ILE A 7 -19.71 8.40 16.43
N LYS A 8 -20.69 8.47 17.34
CA LYS A 8 -21.02 7.33 18.22
C LYS A 8 -21.52 6.14 17.42
N LEU A 9 -22.40 6.39 16.43
CA LEU A 9 -22.91 5.37 15.53
C LEU A 9 -21.78 4.73 14.71
N PHE A 10 -20.88 5.56 14.17
CA PHE A 10 -19.69 5.08 13.48
C PHE A 10 -18.84 4.18 14.37
N ILE A 11 -18.53 4.58 15.61
CA ILE A 11 -17.72 3.77 16.52
C ILE A 11 -18.38 2.41 16.76
N SER A 12 -19.67 2.39 17.08
CA SER A 12 -20.36 1.12 17.40
C SER A 12 -20.47 0.20 16.19
N GLU A 13 -20.87 0.72 15.03
CA GLU A 13 -21.04 -0.13 13.84
C GLU A 13 -19.71 -0.53 13.20
N ALA A 14 -18.69 0.33 13.26
CA ALA A 14 -17.38 0.01 12.71
C ALA A 14 -16.69 -1.13 13.46
N GLU A 15 -16.89 -1.25 14.78
CA GLU A 15 -16.36 -2.40 15.56
C GLU A 15 -16.86 -3.73 15.00
N ASP A 16 -18.18 -3.86 14.84
CA ASP A 16 -18.82 -5.08 14.34
C ASP A 16 -18.41 -5.39 12.90
N LEU A 17 -18.33 -4.35 12.04
CA LEU A 17 -17.92 -4.51 10.65
C LEU A 17 -16.44 -4.86 10.52
N ILE A 18 -15.56 -4.34 11.38
CA ILE A 18 -14.14 -4.71 11.44
C ILE A 18 -13.99 -6.17 11.86
N GLN A 19 -14.72 -6.60 12.89
CA GLN A 19 -14.71 -8.00 13.31
C GLN A 19 -15.20 -8.93 12.18
N LYS A 20 -16.33 -8.58 11.54
CA LYS A 20 -16.84 -9.34 10.39
C LYS A 20 -15.81 -9.41 9.26
N THR A 21 -15.15 -8.29 8.97
CA THR A 21 -14.10 -8.22 7.94
C THR A 21 -12.98 -9.21 8.24
N GLU A 22 -12.48 -9.23 9.47
CA GLU A 22 -11.45 -10.17 9.92
C GLU A 22 -11.87 -11.63 9.72
N GLU A 23 -13.08 -11.98 10.17
CA GLU A 23 -13.62 -13.35 10.04
C GLU A 23 -13.73 -13.79 8.57
N GLU A 24 -14.17 -12.90 7.67
CA GLU A 24 -14.25 -13.20 6.24
C GLU A 24 -12.87 -13.32 5.58
N ILE A 25 -11.88 -12.53 6.01
CA ILE A 25 -10.50 -12.68 5.53
C ILE A 25 -9.95 -14.05 5.92
N PHE A 26 -10.13 -14.49 7.17
CA PHE A 26 -9.69 -15.82 7.61
C PHE A 26 -10.41 -16.96 6.86
N LYS A 27 -11.71 -16.83 6.58
CA LYS A 27 -12.44 -17.81 5.75
C LYS A 27 -11.87 -17.89 4.34
N LEU A 28 -11.49 -16.75 3.76
CA LEU A 28 -10.89 -16.71 2.44
C LEU A 28 -9.47 -17.30 2.45
N GLU A 29 -8.70 -17.06 3.50
CA GLU A 29 -7.37 -17.64 3.67
C GLU A 29 -7.42 -19.17 3.77
N ASP A 30 -8.36 -19.73 4.55
CA ASP A 30 -8.59 -21.17 4.67
C ASP A 30 -9.11 -21.79 3.35
N LYS A 31 -10.01 -21.08 2.65
CA LYS A 31 -10.66 -21.54 1.42
C LYS A 31 -10.53 -20.50 0.30
N PRO A 32 -9.36 -20.37 -0.34
CA PRO A 32 -9.07 -19.32 -1.32
C PRO A 32 -9.84 -19.45 -2.65
N ASP A 33 -10.49 -20.59 -2.87
CA ASP A 33 -11.35 -20.83 -4.04
C ASP A 33 -12.84 -20.51 -3.76
N ASP A 34 -13.22 -20.26 -2.49
CA ASP A 34 -14.56 -19.79 -2.14
C ASP A 34 -14.65 -18.27 -2.34
N LEU A 35 -15.53 -17.83 -3.23
CA LEU A 35 -15.74 -16.40 -3.52
C LEU A 35 -16.78 -15.76 -2.61
N LYS A 36 -17.47 -16.52 -1.76
CA LYS A 36 -18.47 -15.98 -0.81
C LYS A 36 -17.86 -14.97 0.16
N PRO A 37 -16.69 -15.20 0.77
CA PRO A 37 -16.08 -14.21 1.65
C PRO A 37 -15.76 -12.89 0.93
N ILE A 38 -15.29 -12.94 -0.32
CA ILE A 38 -15.05 -11.72 -1.13
C ILE A 38 -16.35 -10.93 -1.32
N GLN A 39 -17.48 -11.60 -1.51
CA GLN A 39 -18.78 -10.94 -1.63
C GLN A 39 -19.25 -10.32 -0.30
N GLU A 40 -19.06 -11.00 0.82
CA GLU A 40 -19.39 -10.46 2.14
C GLU A 40 -18.50 -9.26 2.50
N LEU A 41 -17.21 -9.33 2.18
CA LEU A 41 -16.29 -8.21 2.30
C LEU A 41 -16.75 -7.01 1.46
N PHE A 42 -17.18 -7.22 0.22
CA PHE A 42 -17.68 -6.15 -0.64
C PHE A 42 -18.84 -5.40 0.01
N PHE A 43 -19.84 -6.11 0.54
CA PHE A 43 -20.97 -5.47 1.22
C PHE A 43 -20.55 -4.77 2.52
N THR A 44 -19.64 -5.38 3.27
CA THR A 44 -19.11 -4.80 4.51
C THR A 44 -18.41 -3.46 4.22
N PHE A 45 -17.57 -3.40 3.19
CA PHE A 45 -16.90 -2.17 2.77
C PHE A 45 -17.85 -1.13 2.14
N HIS A 46 -18.90 -1.57 1.45
CA HIS A 46 -19.95 -0.66 0.98
C HIS A 46 -20.65 0.05 2.16
N THR A 47 -20.95 -0.67 3.24
CA THR A 47 -21.52 -0.10 4.46
C THR A 47 -20.50 0.82 5.16
N LEU A 48 -19.25 0.39 5.31
CA LEU A 48 -18.18 1.21 5.89
C LEU A 48 -17.95 2.52 5.12
N LYS A 49 -18.03 2.51 3.79
CA LYS A 49 -17.96 3.72 2.95
C LYS A 49 -19.04 4.74 3.33
N GLY A 50 -20.27 4.28 3.55
CA GLY A 50 -21.38 5.13 3.98
C GLY A 50 -21.17 5.68 5.40
N LEU A 51 -20.80 4.81 6.33
CA LEU A 51 -20.57 5.18 7.74
C LEU A 51 -19.44 6.20 7.90
N THR A 52 -18.32 5.98 7.20
CA THR A 52 -17.16 6.88 7.23
C THR A 52 -17.47 8.25 6.63
N ALA A 53 -18.26 8.30 5.54
CA ALA A 53 -18.72 9.56 4.97
C ALA A 53 -19.64 10.35 5.93
N MET A 54 -20.59 9.65 6.57
CA MET A 54 -21.48 10.23 7.58
C MET A 54 -20.70 10.79 8.77
N ALA A 55 -19.70 10.05 9.25
CA ALA A 55 -18.81 10.46 10.32
C ALA A 55 -17.79 11.55 9.92
N GLY A 56 -17.75 11.92 8.63
CA GLY A 56 -16.93 13.03 8.12
C GLY A 56 -15.51 12.64 7.70
N PHE A 57 -15.18 11.35 7.71
CA PHE A 57 -13.90 10.80 7.24
C PHE A 57 -13.96 10.57 5.72
N LEU A 58 -13.88 11.67 4.96
CA LEU A 58 -14.05 11.65 3.50
C LEU A 58 -12.93 10.88 2.79
N ASN A 59 -11.69 10.94 3.29
CA ASN A 59 -10.59 10.20 2.69
C ASN A 59 -10.71 8.71 3.02
N LEU A 60 -11.08 8.36 4.26
CA LEU A 60 -11.38 6.97 4.61
C LEU A 60 -12.56 6.41 3.80
N SER A 61 -13.59 7.20 3.54
CA SER A 61 -14.71 6.80 2.67
C SER A 61 -14.25 6.49 1.24
N LYS A 62 -13.35 7.32 0.68
CA LYS A 62 -12.73 7.04 -0.63
C LYS A 62 -11.87 5.78 -0.60
N PHE A 63 -11.11 5.56 0.47
CA PHE A 63 -10.36 4.32 0.67
C PHE A 63 -11.29 3.09 0.65
N CYS A 64 -12.40 3.12 1.39
CA CYS A 64 -13.39 2.05 1.38
C CYS A 64 -13.97 1.80 -0.03
N HIS A 65 -14.20 2.86 -0.80
CA HIS A 65 -14.67 2.76 -2.18
C HIS A 65 -13.63 2.13 -3.14
N HIS A 66 -12.35 2.50 -3.01
CA HIS A 66 -11.28 1.87 -3.78
C HIS A 66 -11.14 0.39 -3.44
N PHE A 67 -11.30 0.03 -2.17
CA PHE A 67 -11.28 -1.37 -1.74
C PHE A 67 -12.52 -2.15 -2.21
N GLU A 68 -13.71 -1.54 -2.20
CA GLU A 68 -14.93 -2.11 -2.80
C GLU A 68 -14.70 -2.45 -4.28
N SER A 69 -14.08 -1.54 -5.03
CA SER A 69 -13.74 -1.75 -6.44
C SER A 69 -12.71 -2.87 -6.63
N PHE A 70 -11.72 -2.94 -5.74
CA PHE A 70 -10.69 -3.99 -5.73
C PHE A 70 -11.30 -5.39 -5.52
N LEU A 71 -12.18 -5.53 -4.53
CA LEU A 71 -12.91 -6.78 -4.25
C LEU A 71 -13.81 -7.18 -5.43
N GLU A 72 -14.48 -6.22 -6.06
CA GLU A 72 -15.33 -6.47 -7.23
C GLU A 72 -14.50 -7.01 -8.40
N ASN A 73 -13.34 -6.42 -8.67
CA ASN A 73 -12.41 -6.87 -9.71
C ASN A 73 -11.87 -8.27 -9.42
N ALA A 74 -11.46 -8.54 -8.18
CA ALA A 74 -10.99 -9.85 -7.74
C ALA A 74 -12.07 -10.93 -7.94
N LYS A 75 -13.35 -10.61 -7.67
CA LYS A 75 -14.47 -11.51 -7.93
C LYS A 75 -14.70 -11.76 -9.42
N LYS A 76 -14.65 -10.72 -10.26
CA LYS A 76 -14.90 -10.82 -11.71
C LYS A 76 -13.83 -11.62 -12.43
N LYS A 77 -12.55 -11.37 -12.12
CA LYS A 77 -11.42 -11.92 -12.86
C LYS A 77 -10.78 -13.15 -12.23
N LYS A 78 -11.17 -13.47 -10.99
CA LYS A 78 -10.54 -14.45 -10.09
C LYS A 78 -9.10 -14.07 -9.76
N ILE A 79 -8.68 -14.39 -8.54
CA ILE A 79 -7.32 -14.10 -8.07
C ILE A 79 -6.38 -15.21 -8.58
N PRO A 80 -5.32 -14.88 -9.34
CA PRO A 80 -4.32 -15.86 -9.75
C PRO A 80 -3.69 -16.53 -8.52
N VAL A 81 -3.43 -17.84 -8.58
CA VAL A 81 -2.86 -18.61 -7.44
C VAL A 81 -1.61 -17.94 -6.87
N ARG A 82 -0.70 -17.48 -7.75
CA ARG A 82 0.54 -16.79 -7.38
C ARG A 82 0.34 -15.47 -6.61
N LYS A 83 -0.84 -14.85 -6.69
CA LYS A 83 -1.19 -13.56 -6.06
C LYS A 83 -2.10 -13.72 -4.84
N ARG A 84 -2.46 -14.94 -4.45
CA ARG A 84 -3.39 -15.17 -3.32
C ARG A 84 -2.85 -14.62 -2.00
N THR A 85 -1.59 -14.87 -1.69
CA THR A 85 -0.97 -14.33 -0.47
C THR A 85 -0.94 -12.81 -0.48
N ASP A 86 -0.50 -12.18 -1.58
CA ASP A 86 -0.52 -10.72 -1.72
C ASP A 86 -1.93 -10.14 -1.58
N PHE A 87 -2.95 -10.83 -2.10
CA PHE A 87 -4.34 -10.42 -1.94
C PHE A 87 -4.74 -10.41 -0.47
N ILE A 88 -4.51 -11.52 0.25
CA ILE A 88 -4.83 -11.65 1.67
C ILE A 88 -4.07 -10.61 2.51
N ASP A 89 -2.78 -10.40 2.24
CA ASP A 89 -1.98 -9.36 2.89
C ASP A 89 -2.64 -7.99 2.73
N MET A 90 -3.07 -7.62 1.52
CA MET A 90 -3.77 -6.35 1.26
C MET A 90 -5.11 -6.25 2.00
N LEU A 91 -5.81 -7.37 2.21
CA LEU A 91 -7.05 -7.35 3.00
C LEU A 91 -6.77 -7.03 4.47
N PHE A 92 -5.76 -7.67 5.06
CA PHE A 92 -5.36 -7.40 6.44
C PHE A 92 -4.80 -5.99 6.62
N GLU A 93 -3.98 -5.49 5.68
CA GLU A 93 -3.47 -4.12 5.72
C GLU A 93 -4.62 -3.09 5.63
N SER A 94 -5.68 -3.38 4.85
CA SER A 94 -6.88 -2.55 4.82
C SER A 94 -7.66 -2.57 6.14
N LEU A 95 -7.76 -3.74 6.76
CA LEU A 95 -8.37 -3.91 8.07
C LEU A 95 -7.62 -3.11 9.15
N ASP A 96 -6.29 -3.07 9.07
CA ASP A 96 -5.46 -2.32 10.01
C ASP A 96 -5.62 -0.80 9.86
N VAL A 97 -5.82 -0.28 8.64
CA VAL A 97 -6.20 1.12 8.44
C VAL A 97 -7.50 1.46 9.17
N LEU A 98 -8.52 0.62 9.03
CA LEU A 98 -9.82 0.81 9.69
C LEU A 98 -9.68 0.78 11.22
N ARG A 99 -8.95 -0.21 11.75
CA ARG A 99 -8.67 -0.34 13.19
C ARG A 99 -7.94 0.87 13.74
N ASN A 100 -6.95 1.39 13.01
CA ASN A 100 -6.16 2.53 13.44
C ASN A 100 -7.03 3.79 13.51
N ILE A 101 -7.88 4.05 12.51
CA ILE A 101 -8.81 5.19 12.56
C ILE A 101 -9.82 5.02 13.69
N LEU A 102 -10.42 3.84 13.83
CA LEU A 102 -11.36 3.60 14.92
C LEU A 102 -10.72 3.83 16.30
N LYS A 103 -9.47 3.38 16.49
CA LYS A 103 -8.70 3.62 17.72
C LYS A 103 -8.51 5.12 17.97
N LYS A 104 -8.01 5.88 16.97
CA LYS A 104 -7.84 7.34 17.07
C LYS A 104 -9.13 8.04 17.47
N VAL A 105 -10.23 7.70 16.82
CA VAL A 105 -11.54 8.30 17.08
C VAL A 105 -12.02 8.03 18.50
N LYS A 106 -11.79 6.82 19.03
CA LYS A 106 -12.07 6.49 20.45
C LYS A 106 -11.21 7.28 21.43
N GLU A 107 -9.98 7.61 21.05
CA GLU A 107 -9.07 8.46 21.82
C GLU A 107 -9.37 9.96 21.68
N GLY A 108 -10.36 10.32 20.85
CA GLY A 108 -10.80 11.70 20.62
C GLY A 108 -10.07 12.41 19.47
N ASP A 109 -9.19 11.71 18.75
CA ASP A 109 -8.54 12.22 17.54
C ASP A 109 -9.44 11.99 16.32
N MET A 110 -9.88 13.08 15.71
CA MET A 110 -10.73 13.10 14.52
C MET A 110 -9.93 13.33 13.23
N SER A 111 -8.62 13.10 13.24
CA SER A 111 -7.79 13.13 12.04
C SER A 111 -8.20 12.02 11.07
N ASP A 112 -8.40 12.40 9.81
CA ASP A 112 -8.65 11.47 8.71
C ASP A 112 -7.32 10.95 8.14
N ILE A 113 -7.37 9.92 7.31
CA ILE A 113 -6.19 9.47 6.56
C ILE A 113 -5.78 10.53 5.54
N GLU A 114 -4.48 10.57 5.25
CA GLU A 114 -3.93 11.51 4.30
C GLU A 114 -4.43 11.24 2.88
N LYS A 115 -4.75 12.30 2.14
CA LYS A 115 -5.25 12.19 0.77
C LYS A 115 -4.27 11.44 -0.13
N ARG A 116 -2.97 11.69 0.03
CA ARG A 116 -1.92 11.05 -0.77
C ARG A 116 -1.92 9.54 -0.56
N PHE A 117 -1.98 9.09 0.69
CA PHE A 117 -2.07 7.67 1.01
C PHE A 117 -3.25 7.00 0.30
N VAL A 118 -4.40 7.67 0.18
CA VAL A 118 -5.55 7.13 -0.56
C VAL A 118 -5.26 6.99 -2.06
N GLU A 119 -4.59 7.97 -2.65
CA GLU A 119 -4.20 7.93 -4.08
C GLU A 119 -3.17 6.83 -4.35
N ASP A 120 -2.17 6.68 -3.46
CA ASP A 120 -1.15 5.64 -3.50
C ASP A 120 -1.77 4.23 -3.43
N ILE A 121 -2.74 4.03 -2.54
CA ILE A 121 -3.46 2.76 -2.40
C ILE A 121 -4.35 2.46 -3.61
N ARG A 122 -5.05 3.46 -4.16
CA ARG A 122 -5.82 3.29 -5.40
C ARG A 122 -4.94 2.75 -6.51
N ASP A 123 -3.80 3.40 -6.75
CA ASP A 123 -2.87 3.02 -7.80
C ASP A 123 -2.34 1.60 -7.57
N SER A 124 -2.10 1.23 -6.31
CA SER A 124 -1.75 -0.14 -5.94
C SER A 124 -2.84 -1.15 -6.30
N PHE A 125 -4.09 -0.89 -5.94
CA PHE A 125 -5.20 -1.80 -6.27
C PHE A 125 -5.43 -1.94 -7.78
N GLU A 126 -5.27 -0.86 -8.53
CA GLU A 126 -5.33 -0.88 -10.00
C GLU A 126 -4.16 -1.66 -10.61
N SER A 127 -2.97 -1.54 -10.02
CA SER A 127 -1.78 -2.26 -10.45
C SER A 127 -1.71 -3.72 -9.98
N PHE A 128 -2.58 -4.17 -9.07
CA PHE A 128 -2.51 -5.50 -8.46
C PHE A 128 -2.50 -6.65 -9.49
N GLU A 129 -3.20 -6.46 -10.60
CA GLU A 129 -3.22 -7.40 -11.72
C GLU A 129 -2.02 -7.29 -12.65
N ASN A 130 -1.42 -6.10 -12.73
CA ASN A 130 -0.25 -5.87 -13.56
C ASN A 130 0.93 -6.59 -12.91
N GLU A 131 1.66 -7.39 -13.69
CA GLU A 131 2.88 -8.07 -13.30
C GLU A 131 4.04 -7.06 -13.08
N TYR A 132 3.85 -6.02 -12.27
CA TYR A 132 4.95 -5.19 -11.81
C TYR A 132 5.55 -5.80 -10.56
N ASP A 133 6.34 -6.82 -10.83
CA ASP A 133 7.27 -7.43 -9.91
C ASP A 133 8.51 -6.51 -9.87
N ILE A 134 8.87 -5.97 -8.71
CA ILE A 134 10.11 -5.23 -8.48
C ILE A 134 11.31 -6.08 -8.91
N SER A 135 11.19 -7.42 -8.97
CA SER A 135 12.21 -8.29 -9.57
C SER A 135 12.51 -8.02 -11.05
N PHE A 136 11.63 -7.32 -11.79
CA PHE A 136 11.94 -6.89 -13.16
C PHE A 136 13.00 -5.78 -13.25
N ILE A 137 13.40 -5.21 -12.10
CA ILE A 137 14.46 -4.20 -12.05
C ILE A 137 15.79 -4.92 -12.15
N GLN A 138 16.24 -5.07 -13.40
CA GLN A 138 17.55 -5.60 -13.69
C GLN A 138 18.62 -4.64 -13.18
N SER A 139 19.44 -5.15 -12.25
CA SER A 139 20.66 -4.49 -11.83
C SER A 139 21.51 -4.15 -13.04
N LEU A 140 21.95 -2.90 -13.14
CA LEU A 140 22.90 -2.48 -14.17
C LEU A 140 24.21 -3.27 -14.04
N THR A 141 24.78 -3.66 -15.19
CA THR A 141 26.11 -4.26 -15.23
C THR A 141 27.16 -3.23 -14.83
N LEU A 142 28.32 -3.69 -14.33
CA LEU A 142 29.45 -2.82 -14.00
C LEU A 142 29.88 -1.94 -15.19
N LYS A 143 29.72 -2.43 -16.42
CA LYS A 143 30.03 -1.68 -17.64
C LYS A 143 29.06 -0.52 -17.83
N GLU A 144 27.77 -0.75 -17.68
CA GLU A 144 26.74 0.29 -17.82
C GLU A 144 26.87 1.33 -16.70
N ILE A 145 27.18 0.90 -15.48
CA ILE A 145 27.47 1.81 -14.36
C ILE A 145 28.69 2.69 -14.70
N ALA A 146 29.78 2.10 -15.18
CA ALA A 146 30.99 2.83 -15.54
C ALA A 146 30.75 3.81 -16.70
N GLU A 147 29.96 3.43 -17.70
CA GLU A 147 29.58 4.31 -18.81
C GLU A 147 28.71 5.48 -18.33
N PHE A 148 27.76 5.22 -17.44
CA PHE A 148 26.92 6.27 -16.86
C PHE A 148 27.75 7.27 -16.05
N LEU A 149 28.67 6.79 -15.21
CA LEU A 149 29.49 7.65 -14.35
C LEU A 149 30.59 8.43 -15.10
N LYS A 150 30.90 8.08 -16.36
CA LYS A 150 31.83 8.89 -17.19
C LYS A 150 31.26 10.27 -17.54
N GLN A 151 29.94 10.42 -17.52
CA GLN A 151 29.29 11.70 -17.81
C GLN A 151 29.35 12.59 -16.56
N LYS A 152 29.96 13.77 -16.66
CA LYS A 152 30.21 14.67 -15.50
C LYS A 152 28.96 15.11 -14.74
N GLN A 153 27.80 15.08 -15.38
CA GLN A 153 26.52 15.46 -14.77
C GLN A 153 25.88 14.35 -13.92
N ASN A 154 26.36 13.10 -14.09
CA ASN A 154 25.77 11.94 -13.48
C ASN A 154 26.29 11.75 -12.06
N LYS A 155 25.35 11.48 -11.16
CA LYS A 155 25.59 11.30 -9.73
C LYS A 155 25.20 9.90 -9.31
N SER A 156 25.87 9.43 -8.27
CA SER A 156 25.49 8.20 -7.57
C SER A 156 25.05 8.53 -6.16
N PHE A 157 24.02 7.83 -5.70
CA PHE A 157 23.51 7.92 -4.35
C PHE A 157 23.40 6.52 -3.75
N LYS A 158 23.77 6.42 -2.48
CA LYS A 158 23.36 5.31 -1.63
C LYS A 158 22.20 5.80 -0.79
N ILE A 159 21.03 5.23 -1.00
CA ILE A 159 19.78 5.61 -0.35
C ILE A 159 19.49 4.55 0.70
N TYR A 160 19.23 5.02 1.91
CA TYR A 160 18.85 4.20 3.06
C TYR A 160 17.40 4.50 3.38
N ILE A 161 16.54 3.49 3.33
CA ILE A 161 15.12 3.64 3.64
C ILE A 161 14.82 2.80 4.86
N ARG A 162 14.11 3.39 5.82
CA ARG A 162 13.56 2.69 6.98
C ARG A 162 12.07 3.00 7.07
N LEU A 163 11.25 1.95 7.08
CA LEU A 163 9.81 2.03 7.31
C LEU A 163 9.54 1.80 8.81
N GLU A 164 8.57 2.50 9.38
CA GLU A 164 8.14 2.22 10.74
C GLU A 164 7.52 0.81 10.87
N GLU A 165 7.53 0.25 12.07
CA GLU A 165 6.90 -1.06 12.32
C GLU A 165 5.40 -1.04 12.03
N THR A 166 4.74 0.07 12.37
CA THR A 166 3.33 0.39 12.18
C THR A 166 2.94 0.72 10.74
N CYS A 167 3.91 0.75 9.82
CA CYS A 167 3.69 1.04 8.41
C CYS A 167 2.82 -0.06 7.77
N VAL A 168 1.58 0.29 7.41
CA VAL A 168 0.68 -0.54 6.59
C VAL A 168 1.11 -0.50 5.11
N PHE A 169 0.76 -1.51 4.32
CA PHE A 169 1.03 -1.53 2.88
C PHE A 169 2.51 -1.39 2.53
N LYS A 170 3.38 -2.15 3.22
CA LYS A 170 4.84 -2.06 3.03
C LYS A 170 5.26 -2.39 1.60
N LYS A 171 4.63 -3.42 1.00
CA LYS A 171 4.88 -3.79 -0.40
C LYS A 171 4.45 -2.68 -1.37
N VAL A 172 3.34 -2.00 -1.07
CA VAL A 172 2.86 -0.87 -1.88
C VAL A 172 3.82 0.30 -1.81
N ARG A 173 4.25 0.68 -0.59
CA ARG A 173 5.26 1.73 -0.41
C ARG A 173 6.55 1.40 -1.15
N LEU A 174 7.01 0.16 -1.03
CA LEU A 174 8.18 -0.33 -1.76
C LEU A 174 7.97 -0.15 -3.28
N PHE A 175 6.83 -0.56 -3.82
CA PHE A 175 6.49 -0.39 -5.23
C PHE A 175 6.54 1.09 -5.67
N ILE A 176 5.91 1.99 -4.91
CA ILE A 176 5.85 3.43 -5.24
C ILE A 176 7.25 4.05 -5.19
N ILE A 177 8.06 3.70 -4.18
CA ILE A 177 9.46 4.14 -4.07
C ILE A 177 10.26 3.70 -5.31
N PHE A 178 10.17 2.42 -5.68
CA PHE A 178 10.93 1.89 -6.80
C PHE A 178 10.49 2.48 -8.14
N ARG A 179 9.18 2.66 -8.33
CA ARG A 179 8.62 3.34 -9.50
C ARG A 179 9.13 4.78 -9.59
N ALA A 180 8.98 5.55 -8.52
CA ALA A 180 9.41 6.95 -8.47
C ALA A 180 10.92 7.08 -8.75
N LEU A 181 11.74 6.21 -8.16
CA LEU A 181 13.19 6.20 -8.43
C LEU A 181 13.48 5.87 -9.89
N ASN A 182 12.84 4.86 -10.49
CA ASN A 182 13.03 4.52 -11.90
C ASN A 182 12.55 5.62 -12.87
N GLU A 183 11.53 6.39 -12.52
CA GLU A 183 11.11 7.58 -13.30
C GLU A 183 12.15 8.72 -13.21
N ASN A 184 13.01 8.70 -12.19
CA ASN A 184 13.97 9.76 -11.88
C ASN A 184 15.44 9.36 -12.10
N GLY A 185 15.72 8.13 -12.53
CA GLY A 185 17.07 7.61 -12.70
C GLY A 185 17.09 6.10 -12.87
N LYS A 186 18.18 5.45 -12.45
CA LYS A 186 18.36 4.01 -12.57
C LYS A 186 18.75 3.38 -11.24
N ILE A 187 17.93 2.43 -10.78
CA ILE A 187 18.27 1.56 -9.66
C ILE A 187 19.29 0.54 -10.15
N CYS A 188 20.46 0.50 -9.52
CA CYS A 188 21.55 -0.40 -9.89
C CYS A 188 21.56 -1.67 -9.06
N TRP A 189 21.22 -1.55 -7.79
CA TRP A 189 21.36 -2.61 -6.80
C TRP A 189 20.55 -2.30 -5.56
N THR A 190 20.10 -3.34 -4.87
CA THR A 190 19.40 -3.23 -3.59
C THR A 190 19.92 -4.25 -2.59
N SER A 191 19.82 -3.93 -1.29
CA SER A 191 20.00 -4.90 -0.22
C SER A 191 18.86 -4.83 0.78
N PRO A 192 18.12 -5.94 0.99
CA PRO A 192 18.23 -7.22 0.25
C PRO A 192 17.86 -7.10 -1.24
N ALA A 193 18.10 -8.16 -2.02
CA ALA A 193 17.77 -8.20 -3.45
C ALA A 193 16.26 -8.00 -3.69
N PRO A 194 15.82 -7.51 -4.85
CA PRO A 194 14.41 -7.21 -5.13
C PRO A 194 13.45 -8.37 -4.79
N GLU A 195 13.80 -9.61 -5.14
CA GLU A 195 12.98 -10.79 -4.88
C GLU A 195 12.81 -11.09 -3.38
N ALA A 196 13.76 -10.64 -2.56
CA ALA A 196 13.70 -10.78 -1.11
C ALA A 196 12.99 -9.59 -0.45
N LEU A 197 13.03 -8.40 -1.07
CA LEU A 197 12.25 -7.24 -0.65
C LEU A 197 10.74 -7.45 -0.89
N GLU A 198 10.37 -8.21 -1.91
CA GLU A 198 8.94 -8.51 -2.13
C GLU A 198 8.38 -9.56 -1.18
N LYS A 199 9.23 -10.43 -0.63
CA LYS A 199 8.79 -11.49 0.28
C LYS A 199 8.50 -10.92 1.66
N THR A 200 7.56 -11.55 2.38
CA THR A 200 6.95 -11.16 3.66
C THR A 200 7.91 -10.96 4.84
N ILE A 201 9.23 -11.08 4.63
CA ILE A 201 10.28 -10.74 5.60
C ILE A 201 11.04 -9.52 5.08
N LEU A 202 10.32 -8.44 4.79
CA LEU A 202 10.95 -7.14 4.71
C LEU A 202 11.51 -6.84 6.11
N LYS A 203 12.83 -6.83 6.24
CA LYS A 203 13.42 -5.97 7.26
C LYS A 203 12.85 -4.58 7.01
N ASN A 204 12.47 -3.89 8.08
CA ASN A 204 11.97 -2.51 8.02
C ASN A 204 13.00 -1.52 7.44
N GLU A 205 14.13 -1.99 6.94
CA GLU A 205 15.18 -1.19 6.33
C GLU A 205 15.76 -1.89 5.11
N PHE A 206 16.09 -1.10 4.10
CA PHE A 206 16.77 -1.57 2.90
C PHE A 206 17.64 -0.46 2.30
N GLU A 207 18.64 -0.89 1.53
CA GLU A 207 19.57 0.00 0.83
C GLU A 207 19.29 -0.05 -0.67
N ILE A 208 19.37 1.11 -1.33
CA ILE A 208 19.32 1.22 -2.79
C ILE A 208 20.57 1.97 -3.27
N PHE A 209 21.27 1.39 -4.25
CA PHE A 209 22.27 2.11 -5.03
C PHE A 209 21.62 2.67 -6.30
N PHE A 210 21.66 3.99 -6.45
CA PHE A 210 20.88 4.72 -7.44
C PHE A 210 21.75 5.69 -8.24
N LEU A 211 21.52 5.73 -9.55
CA LEU A 211 22.21 6.63 -10.48
C LEU A 211 21.22 7.60 -11.10
N THR A 212 21.57 8.89 -11.15
CA THR A 212 20.70 9.92 -11.73
C THR A 212 21.50 11.16 -12.15
N GLU A 213 20.92 11.97 -13.03
CA GLU A 213 21.41 13.32 -13.34
C GLU A 213 20.88 14.37 -12.33
N LYS A 214 19.84 14.01 -11.56
CA LYS A 214 19.17 14.91 -10.61
C LYS A 214 19.99 15.17 -9.35
N THR A 215 19.69 16.27 -8.66
CA THR A 215 20.40 16.63 -7.42
C THR A 215 19.91 15.80 -6.23
N LYS A 216 20.73 15.74 -5.16
CA LYS A 216 20.33 15.11 -3.89
C LYS A 216 19.00 15.69 -3.38
N THR A 217 18.85 17.01 -3.41
CA THR A 217 17.64 17.69 -2.94
C THR A 217 16.41 17.26 -3.73
N ASN A 218 16.52 17.10 -5.06
CA ASN A 218 15.39 16.61 -5.86
C ASN A 218 15.01 15.17 -5.50
N ILE A 219 16.00 14.28 -5.34
CA ILE A 219 15.72 12.87 -5.01
C ILE A 219 15.18 12.73 -3.58
N SER A 220 15.75 13.45 -2.61
CA SER A 220 15.22 13.50 -1.24
C SER A 220 13.77 13.96 -1.25
N HIS A 221 13.44 15.05 -1.96
CA HIS A 221 12.07 15.54 -2.04
C HIS A 221 11.11 14.50 -2.62
N VAL A 222 11.50 13.77 -3.67
CA VAL A 222 10.68 12.69 -4.27
C VAL A 222 10.42 11.56 -3.27
N ILE A 223 11.40 11.21 -2.44
CA ILE A 223 11.27 10.12 -1.45
C ILE A 223 10.48 10.58 -0.21
N ASP A 224 10.79 11.77 0.31
CA ASP A 224 10.10 12.40 1.46
C ASP A 224 8.61 12.61 1.17
N GLU A 225 8.28 12.71 -0.11
CA GLU A 225 6.91 12.77 -0.55
C GLU A 225 6.18 11.43 -0.34
N ILE A 226 6.86 10.29 -0.46
CA ILE A 226 6.28 8.94 -0.40
C ILE A 226 6.30 8.35 1.02
N LEU A 227 7.31 8.70 1.83
CA LEU A 227 7.54 8.20 3.19
C LEU A 227 6.77 9.02 4.23
#